data_AF-A0A540WII0-F1
#
_entry.id   AF-A0A540WII0-F1
#
_cell.length_a   1.000
_cell.length_b   1.000
_cell.length_c   1.000
_cell.angle_alpha   90.00
_cell.angle_beta   90.00
_cell.angle_gamma   90.00
#
_symmetry.space_group_name_H-M   'P 1'
#
loop_
_entity.id
_entity.type
_entity.pdbx_description
1 polymer ?
#
loop_
_entity_poly.entity_id
_entity_poly.type
_entity_poly.pdbx_seq_one_letter_code
_entity_poly.pdbx_strand_id
1 'polypeptide(L)'
;MTWTLCITPSRFTPDQLSVLEFSSIDDLMSEFFEDATDPMLRAEKDGHAFIPALPCPPRADGLYEGKGGDPTPTPYRRNANFSHVTLAVVDFDCEEQPALDSWLAGLRQRGLWFVAYPTHSYGQPTKPIRYRVVLPFSEPVAVGSPSRWADSLWPHLMDSLGL
;
A
#
# COMPACT_ATOMS: atom_id res chain seq x y z
N MET A 1 -18.16 2.05 10.21
CA MET A 1 -16.76 2.52 10.20
C MET A 1 -16.48 3.00 8.80
N THR A 2 -15.73 4.09 8.62
CA THR A 2 -15.43 4.65 7.29
C THR A 2 -13.95 4.45 7.01
N TRP A 3 -13.62 3.85 5.87
CA TRP A 3 -12.24 3.69 5.42
C TRP A 3 -11.93 4.83 4.46
N THR A 4 -10.87 5.57 4.71
CA THR A 4 -10.49 6.72 3.88
C THR A 4 -9.23 6.38 3.09
N LEU A 5 -9.25 6.62 1.79
CA LEU A 5 -8.11 6.42 0.91
C LEU A 5 -7.81 7.70 0.15
N CYS A 6 -6.54 8.08 0.05
CA CYS A 6 -6.13 9.20 -0.80
C CYS A 6 -5.67 8.63 -2.14
N ILE A 7 -6.39 8.95 -3.22
CA ILE A 7 -5.98 8.60 -4.58
C ILE A 7 -5.36 9.82 -5.23
N THR A 8 -4.27 9.60 -5.95
CA THR A 8 -3.78 10.58 -6.92
C THR A 8 -3.47 9.88 -8.25
N PRO A 9 -3.82 10.50 -9.39
CA PRO A 9 -3.44 9.99 -10.71
C PRO A 9 -1.91 9.95 -10.89
N SER A 10 -1.15 10.72 -10.09
CA SER A 10 0.32 10.66 -10.06
C SER A 10 0.88 10.95 -8.68
N ARG A 11 1.90 10.19 -8.27
CA ARG A 11 2.57 10.31 -6.97
C ARG A 11 3.27 11.67 -6.72
N PHE A 12 3.24 12.59 -7.68
CA PHE A 12 3.88 13.91 -7.65
C PHE A 12 2.95 15.11 -7.86
N THR A 13 1.63 14.93 -8.04
CA THR A 13 0.67 16.03 -8.23
C THR A 13 -0.28 16.16 -7.03
N PRO A 14 0.03 17.05 -6.06
CA PRO A 14 -0.74 17.24 -4.82
C PRO A 14 -2.15 17.74 -5.05
N ASP A 15 -2.29 18.60 -6.06
CA ASP A 15 -3.49 19.32 -6.47
C ASP A 15 -4.55 18.38 -7.08
N GLN A 16 -4.22 17.09 -7.25
CA GLN A 16 -5.09 16.04 -7.75
C GLN A 16 -5.36 14.94 -6.69
N LEU A 17 -5.04 15.20 -5.42
CA LEU A 17 -5.34 14.29 -4.33
C LEU A 17 -6.85 14.27 -4.07
N SER A 18 -7.48 13.16 -4.41
CA SER A 18 -8.88 12.88 -4.10
C SER A 18 -8.95 12.04 -2.84
N VAL A 19 -9.79 12.45 -1.90
CA VAL A 19 -10.12 11.65 -0.71
C VAL A 19 -11.35 10.81 -1.05
N LEU A 20 -11.18 9.50 -1.10
CA LEU A 20 -12.28 8.56 -1.20
C LEU A 20 -12.63 8.01 0.18
N GLU A 21 -13.93 7.89 0.44
CA GLU A 21 -14.47 7.29 1.65
C GLU A 21 -15.28 6.06 1.28
N PHE A 22 -14.96 4.94 1.91
CA PHE A 22 -15.64 3.66 1.73
C PHE A 22 -16.41 3.34 3.01
N SER A 23 -17.63 2.86 2.84
CA SER A 23 -18.52 2.46 3.94
C SER A 23 -18.41 0.97 4.28
N SER A 24 -17.68 0.19 3.48
CA SER A 24 -17.37 -1.22 3.73
C SER A 24 -15.97 -1.62 3.26
N ILE A 25 -15.46 -2.72 3.81
CA ILE A 25 -14.19 -3.33 3.39
C ILE A 25 -14.32 -3.96 2.00
N ASP A 26 -15.52 -4.39 1.62
CA ASP A 26 -15.81 -4.97 0.31
C ASP A 26 -15.73 -3.91 -0.78
N ASP A 27 -16.24 -2.70 -0.53
CA ASP A 27 -16.13 -1.57 -1.46
C ASP A 27 -14.66 -1.13 -1.62
N LEU A 28 -13.93 -1.01 -0.51
CA LEU A 28 -12.50 -0.67 -0.52
C LEU A 28 -11.71 -1.67 -1.37
N MET A 29 -11.97 -2.96 -1.19
CA MET A 29 -11.22 -4.01 -1.88
C MET A 29 -11.66 -4.19 -3.33
N SER A 30 -12.90 -3.83 -3.67
CA SER A 30 -13.37 -3.78 -5.06
C SER A 30 -12.63 -2.70 -5.85
N GLU A 31 -12.44 -1.51 -5.26
CA GLU A 31 -11.62 -0.45 -5.88
C GLU A 31 -10.17 -0.91 -6.09
N PHE A 32 -9.56 -1.54 -5.07
CA PHE A 32 -8.22 -2.14 -5.22
C PHE A 32 -8.19 -3.22 -6.31
N PHE A 33 -9.27 -3.98 -6.46
CA PHE A 33 -9.36 -5.07 -7.42
C PHE A 33 -9.43 -4.54 -8.86
N GLU A 34 -10.25 -3.52 -9.14
CA GLU A 34 -10.33 -2.90 -10.47
C GLU A 34 -8.94 -2.41 -10.93
N ASP A 35 -8.22 -1.68 -10.08
CA ASP A 35 -6.87 -1.18 -10.39
C ASP A 35 -5.78 -2.26 -10.41
N ALA A 36 -6.02 -3.39 -9.76
CA ALA A 36 -5.13 -4.55 -9.72
C ALA A 36 -5.30 -5.47 -10.94
N THR A 37 -6.49 -5.48 -11.57
CA THR A 37 -6.80 -6.38 -12.69
C THR A 37 -6.17 -5.98 -14.01
N ASP A 38 -5.62 -4.76 -14.15
CA ASP A 38 -4.91 -4.35 -15.36
C ASP A 38 -3.43 -3.97 -15.15
N PRO A 39 -2.55 -4.96 -14.94
CA PRO A 39 -1.10 -4.75 -14.83
C PRO A 39 -0.46 -4.31 -16.16
N MET A 40 -1.11 -4.57 -17.30
CA MET A 40 -0.61 -4.27 -18.64
C MET A 40 -1.01 -2.85 -19.11
N LEU A 41 -2.04 -2.24 -18.52
CA LEU A 41 -2.45 -0.86 -18.80
C LEU A 41 -1.61 0.21 -18.07
N ARG A 42 -0.72 -0.17 -17.16
CA ARG A 42 0.16 0.81 -16.52
C ARG A 42 1.27 1.23 -17.50
N ALA A 43 0.95 2.17 -18.39
CA ALA A 43 1.92 2.74 -19.33
C ALA A 43 3.10 3.43 -18.60
N GLU A 44 2.89 3.84 -17.34
CA GLU A 44 3.86 4.56 -16.54
C GLU A 44 4.12 3.86 -15.20
N LYS A 45 5.40 3.75 -14.84
CA LYS A 45 5.90 3.27 -13.53
C LYS A 45 5.31 4.06 -12.35
N ASP A 46 4.79 5.25 -12.61
CA ASP A 46 4.40 6.29 -11.65
C ASP A 46 2.89 6.65 -11.70
N GLY A 47 2.06 5.85 -12.38
CA GLY A 47 0.61 6.08 -12.53
C GLY A 47 -0.19 6.04 -11.23
N HIS A 48 -1.52 5.83 -11.35
CA HIS A 48 -2.48 5.83 -10.23
C HIS A 48 -1.92 5.17 -8.96
N ALA A 49 -1.81 5.98 -7.90
CA ALA A 49 -1.22 5.57 -6.64
C ALA A 49 -2.25 5.63 -5.52
N PHE A 50 -2.48 4.48 -4.88
CA PHE A 50 -3.18 4.40 -3.61
C PHE A 50 -2.26 4.87 -2.49
N ILE A 51 -2.61 5.98 -1.84
CA ILE A 51 -1.82 6.57 -0.76
C ILE A 51 -2.62 6.44 0.55
N PRO A 52 -2.17 5.63 1.52
CA PRO A 52 -2.90 5.38 2.76
C PRO A 52 -2.72 6.48 3.83
N ALA A 53 -2.24 7.66 3.45
CA ALA A 53 -1.97 8.75 4.38
C ALA A 53 -2.21 10.13 3.74
N LEU A 54 -2.84 11.02 4.51
CA LEU A 54 -2.93 12.43 4.16
C LEU A 54 -1.52 13.06 4.18
N PRO A 55 -1.18 13.93 3.21
CA PRO A 55 0.04 14.72 3.28
C PRO A 55 0.02 15.60 4.54
N CYS A 56 1.20 15.84 5.12
CA CYS A 56 1.30 16.81 6.21
C CYS A 56 0.86 18.19 5.69
N PRO A 57 0.14 18.99 6.50
CA PRO A 57 -0.21 20.35 6.10
C PRO A 57 1.07 21.16 5.84
N PRO A 58 1.01 22.14 4.90
CA PRO A 58 2.15 23.01 4.65
C PRO A 58 2.49 23.82 5.91
N ARG A 59 3.77 24.18 6.02
CA ARG A 59 4.28 25.11 7.03
C ARG A 59 3.66 26.50 6.83
N ALA A 60 3.88 27.39 7.80
CA ALA A 60 3.39 28.78 7.72
C ALA A 60 3.92 29.55 6.49
N ASP A 61 5.04 29.13 5.91
CA ASP A 61 5.64 29.70 4.69
C ASP A 61 5.04 29.12 3.39
N GLY A 62 4.04 28.25 3.49
CA GLY A 62 3.37 27.60 2.36
C GLY A 62 4.13 26.42 1.76
N LEU A 63 5.33 26.09 2.27
CA LEU A 63 6.12 24.95 1.83
C LEU A 63 5.86 23.72 2.72
N TYR A 64 6.08 22.53 2.16
CA TYR A 64 6.06 21.28 2.90
C TYR A 64 7.46 20.94 3.45
N GLU A 65 7.52 20.16 4.51
CA GLU A 65 8.78 19.66 5.06
C GLU A 65 9.18 18.33 4.39
N GLY A 66 10.29 18.29 3.64
CA GLY A 66 10.74 17.14 2.86
C GLY A 66 11.33 15.97 3.64
N LYS A 67 11.78 14.93 2.93
CA LYS A 67 12.37 13.69 3.51
C LYS A 67 13.53 13.93 4.48
N GLY A 68 14.31 14.99 4.25
CA GLY A 68 15.42 15.40 5.10
C GLY A 68 15.11 16.53 6.08
N GLY A 69 13.86 17.01 6.15
CA GLY A 69 13.50 18.22 6.90
C GLY A 69 13.58 19.52 6.09
N ASP A 70 14.15 19.47 4.88
CA ASP A 70 14.29 20.65 4.01
C ASP A 70 12.94 21.12 3.45
N PRO A 71 12.68 22.44 3.36
CA PRO A 71 11.47 22.96 2.73
C PRO A 71 11.37 22.56 1.25
N THR A 72 10.18 22.15 0.82
CA THR A 72 9.90 21.73 -0.56
C THR A 72 8.51 22.18 -0.99
N PRO A 73 8.31 22.57 -2.27
CA PRO A 73 6.97 22.83 -2.80
C PRO A 73 6.12 21.55 -2.93
N THR A 74 6.75 20.37 -2.86
CA THR A 74 6.07 19.08 -2.99
C THR A 74 5.69 18.53 -1.61
N PRO A 75 4.43 18.16 -1.37
CA PRO A 75 4.01 17.49 -0.16
C PRO A 75 4.82 16.25 0.09
N TYR A 76 5.32 16.18 1.31
CA TYR A 76 6.06 15.05 1.79
C TYR A 76 5.23 14.26 2.79
N ARG A 77 5.36 12.94 2.68
CA ARG A 77 4.64 11.97 3.49
C ARG A 77 5.52 11.64 4.68
N ARG A 78 5.16 12.11 5.87
CA ARG A 78 5.75 11.61 7.11
C ARG A 78 4.86 10.53 7.70
N ASN A 79 5.48 9.41 8.07
CA ASN A 79 4.84 8.39 8.87
C ASN A 79 4.44 8.93 10.27
N ALA A 80 4.85 10.14 10.66
CA ALA A 80 4.60 10.73 11.97
C ALA A 80 3.11 10.76 12.39
N ASN A 81 2.18 10.81 11.43
CA ASN A 81 0.74 10.82 11.70
C ASN A 81 0.09 9.41 11.61
N PHE A 82 0.90 8.37 11.46
CA PHE A 82 0.42 7.00 11.29
C PHE A 82 0.03 6.42 12.66
N SER A 83 -1.28 6.44 12.94
CA SER A 83 -1.84 5.94 14.20
C SER A 83 -2.41 4.53 14.07
N HIS A 84 -2.88 4.15 12.88
CA HIS A 84 -3.52 2.87 12.60
C HIS A 84 -3.12 2.32 11.22
N VAL A 85 -3.13 1.00 11.08
CA VAL A 85 -2.98 0.28 9.81
C VAL A 85 -4.30 -0.42 9.50
N THR A 86 -4.78 -0.36 8.26
CA THR A 86 -6.03 -1.01 7.83
C THR A 86 -5.80 -2.18 6.87
N LEU A 87 -4.60 -2.28 6.30
CA LEU A 87 -4.21 -3.33 5.36
C LEU A 87 -2.70 -3.54 5.39
N ALA A 88 -2.27 -4.74 5.04
CA ALA A 88 -0.89 -5.09 4.78
C ALA A 88 -0.67 -5.31 3.28
N VAL A 89 0.48 -4.89 2.78
CA VAL A 89 0.89 -5.07 1.40
C VAL A 89 2.25 -5.75 1.37
N VAL A 90 2.31 -6.94 0.78
CA VAL A 90 3.55 -7.70 0.63
C VAL A 90 3.96 -7.68 -0.84
N ASP A 91 5.19 -7.24 -1.09
CA ASP A 91 5.81 -7.28 -2.42
C ASP A 91 6.60 -8.58 -2.58
N PHE A 92 6.18 -9.42 -3.53
CA PHE A 92 6.86 -10.64 -3.94
C PHE A 92 7.82 -10.33 -5.07
N ASP A 93 9.07 -10.10 -4.68
CA ASP A 93 10.15 -9.65 -5.52
C ASP A 93 11.21 -10.75 -5.63
N CYS A 94 11.35 -11.36 -6.81
CA CYS A 94 12.39 -12.37 -7.13
C CYS A 94 12.14 -13.81 -6.66
N GLU A 95 10.93 -14.14 -6.22
CA GLU A 95 10.55 -15.53 -5.91
C GLU A 95 10.16 -16.31 -7.16
N GLU A 96 10.20 -17.64 -7.10
CA GLU A 96 9.73 -18.53 -8.17
C GLU A 96 8.22 -18.76 -8.07
N GLN A 97 7.56 -19.06 -9.20
CA GLN A 97 6.09 -19.15 -9.27
C GLN A 97 5.54 -20.18 -8.28
N PRO A 98 6.18 -21.36 -8.11
CA PRO A 98 5.75 -22.32 -7.10
C PRO A 98 5.82 -21.81 -5.66
N ALA A 99 6.77 -20.93 -5.34
CA ALA A 99 6.89 -20.35 -4.00
C ALA A 99 5.73 -19.39 -3.72
N LEU A 100 5.41 -18.52 -4.69
CA LEU A 100 4.23 -17.66 -4.63
C LEU A 100 2.94 -18.50 -4.51
N ASP A 101 2.75 -19.50 -5.37
CA ASP A 101 1.54 -20.33 -5.38
C ASP A 101 1.36 -21.09 -4.04
N SER A 102 2.45 -21.64 -3.50
CA SER A 102 2.46 -22.33 -2.21
C SER A 102 2.08 -21.39 -1.07
N TRP A 103 2.66 -20.19 -1.03
CA TRP A 103 2.35 -19.20 -0.01
C TRP A 103 0.89 -18.73 -0.09
N LEU A 104 0.40 -18.41 -1.30
CA LEU A 104 -1.00 -18.04 -1.54
C LEU A 104 -1.97 -19.17 -1.13
N ALA A 105 -1.63 -20.43 -1.42
CA ALA A 105 -2.41 -21.58 -0.96
C ALA A 105 -2.45 -21.67 0.57
N GLY A 106 -1.33 -21.42 1.25
CA GLY A 106 -1.26 -21.35 2.71
C GLY A 106 -2.12 -20.23 3.31
N LEU A 107 -2.20 -19.05 2.67
CA LEU A 107 -3.12 -17.98 3.08
C LEU A 107 -4.59 -18.42 2.95
N ARG A 108 -4.96 -19.06 1.83
CA ARG A 108 -6.33 -19.57 1.60
C ARG A 108 -6.72 -20.65 2.61
N GLN A 109 -5.81 -21.57 2.93
CA GLN A 109 -6.04 -22.63 3.92
C GLN A 109 -6.30 -22.06 5.33
N ARG A 110 -5.67 -20.92 5.64
CA ARG A 110 -5.91 -20.17 6.89
C ARG A 110 -7.21 -19.36 6.88
N GLY A 111 -7.96 -19.37 5.79
CA GLY A 111 -9.20 -18.60 5.65
C GLY A 111 -8.97 -17.10 5.52
N LEU A 112 -7.76 -16.67 5.15
CA LEU A 112 -7.44 -15.25 4.98
C LEU A 112 -7.99 -14.75 3.65
N TRP A 113 -8.60 -13.57 3.69
CA TRP A 113 -9.01 -12.85 2.50
C TRP A 113 -7.87 -11.95 2.01
N PHE A 114 -7.60 -11.98 0.71
CA PHE A 114 -6.53 -11.20 0.10
C PHE A 114 -6.78 -10.99 -1.40
N VAL A 115 -6.11 -9.99 -1.97
CA VAL A 115 -6.01 -9.77 -3.42
C VAL A 115 -4.54 -9.86 -3.81
N ALA A 116 -4.22 -10.72 -4.76
CA ALA A 116 -2.88 -10.88 -5.31
C ALA A 116 -2.87 -10.45 -6.78
N TYR A 117 -1.94 -9.58 -7.17
CA TYR A 117 -1.85 -9.07 -8.53
C TYR A 117 -0.42 -8.81 -8.98
N PRO A 118 -0.12 -8.98 -10.28
CA PRO A 118 1.19 -8.67 -10.82
C PRO A 118 1.42 -7.15 -10.82
N THR A 119 2.64 -6.73 -10.57
CA THR A 119 3.05 -5.31 -10.64
C THR A 119 3.44 -4.94 -12.07
N HIS A 120 3.62 -3.63 -12.33
CA HIS A 120 4.15 -3.11 -13.60
C HIS A 120 5.45 -3.80 -14.08
N SER A 121 6.29 -4.29 -13.16
CA SER A 121 7.55 -4.95 -13.51
C SER A 121 7.42 -6.46 -13.73
N TYR A 122 6.21 -7.01 -13.70
CA TYR A 122 5.95 -8.42 -13.95
C TYR A 122 6.37 -8.82 -15.38
N GLY A 123 6.96 -10.02 -15.53
CA GLY A 123 7.41 -10.51 -16.83
C GLY A 123 8.60 -9.76 -17.45
N GLN A 124 9.25 -8.85 -16.71
CA GLN A 124 10.48 -8.22 -17.20
C GLN A 124 11.65 -9.22 -17.21
N PRO A 125 12.56 -9.15 -18.21
CA PRO A 125 13.59 -10.18 -18.43
C PRO A 125 14.51 -10.45 -17.25
N THR A 126 14.70 -9.47 -16.37
CA THR A 126 15.62 -9.57 -15.24
C THR A 126 15.00 -10.24 -14.02
N LYS A 127 13.67 -10.20 -13.86
CA LYS A 127 12.93 -10.71 -12.70
C LYS A 127 11.50 -11.08 -13.13
N PRO A 128 11.23 -12.35 -13.45
CA PRO A 128 9.97 -12.75 -14.08
C PRO A 128 8.76 -12.61 -13.15
N ILE A 129 8.97 -12.67 -11.83
CA ILE A 129 7.90 -12.63 -10.84
C ILE A 129 8.03 -11.39 -9.98
N ARG A 130 6.96 -10.59 -10.02
CA ARG A 130 6.78 -9.33 -9.32
C ARG A 130 5.30 -9.20 -8.99
N TYR A 131 4.88 -9.78 -7.87
CA TYR A 131 3.49 -9.72 -7.41
C TYR A 131 3.38 -8.84 -6.19
N ARG A 132 2.19 -8.31 -5.98
CA ARG A 132 1.80 -7.67 -4.73
C ARG A 132 0.60 -8.39 -4.17
N VAL A 133 0.63 -8.64 -2.87
CA VAL A 133 -0.47 -9.29 -2.15
C VAL A 133 -0.96 -8.35 -1.05
N VAL A 134 -2.23 -7.99 -1.15
CA VAL A 134 -2.91 -7.06 -0.25
C VAL A 134 -3.81 -7.86 0.67
N LEU A 135 -3.61 -7.69 1.98
CA LEU A 135 -4.39 -8.33 3.04
C LEU A 135 -5.08 -7.24 3.87
N PRO A 136 -6.40 -7.05 3.73
CA PRO A 136 -7.12 -6.11 4.56
C PRO A 136 -7.29 -6.66 5.99
N PHE A 137 -7.26 -5.78 6.99
CA PHE A 137 -7.55 -6.15 8.37
C PHE A 137 -9.05 -6.00 8.65
N SER A 138 -9.61 -6.92 9.44
CA SER A 138 -11.01 -6.89 9.86
C SER A 138 -11.36 -5.62 10.64
N GLU A 139 -10.36 -5.03 11.31
CA GLU A 139 -10.44 -3.77 12.01
C GLU A 139 -9.10 -3.03 11.91
N PRO A 140 -9.07 -1.70 12.01
CA PRO A 140 -7.81 -0.96 12.03
C PRO A 140 -6.95 -1.31 13.24
N VAL A 141 -5.69 -1.65 13.00
CA VAL A 141 -4.72 -1.99 14.04
C VAL A 141 -4.02 -0.72 14.50
N ALA A 142 -4.23 -0.34 15.75
CA ALA A 142 -3.55 0.79 16.36
C ALA A 142 -2.05 0.50 16.51
N VAL A 143 -1.21 1.26 15.80
CA VAL A 143 0.25 1.11 15.88
C VAL A 143 0.88 2.00 16.93
N GLY A 144 0.26 3.15 17.24
CA GLY A 144 0.73 4.13 18.23
C GLY A 144 1.98 4.91 17.81
N SER A 145 2.89 4.31 17.05
CA SER A 145 4.01 5.00 16.40
C SER A 145 4.52 4.23 15.17
N PRO A 146 5.21 4.92 14.23
CA PRO A 146 5.86 4.27 13.10
C PRO A 146 6.92 3.25 13.49
N SER A 147 7.70 3.54 14.54
CA SER A 147 8.74 2.63 15.05
C SER A 147 8.11 1.35 15.61
N ARG A 148 7.00 1.44 16.34
CA ARG A 148 6.30 0.24 16.82
C ARG A 148 5.78 -0.62 15.68
N TRP A 149 5.31 0.00 14.59
CA TRP A 149 4.97 -0.73 13.37
C TRP A 149 6.19 -1.44 12.78
N ALA A 150 7.26 -0.70 12.48
CA ALA A 150 8.43 -1.22 11.78
C ALA A 150 9.22 -2.26 12.59
N ASP A 151 9.42 -2.01 13.88
CA ASP A 151 10.34 -2.76 14.73
C ASP A 151 9.67 -3.95 15.42
N SER A 152 8.34 -3.97 15.50
CA SER A 152 7.60 -4.98 16.28
C SER A 152 6.43 -5.58 15.50
N LEU A 153 5.42 -4.78 15.13
CA LEU A 153 4.18 -5.34 14.57
C LEU A 153 4.38 -5.95 13.18
N TRP A 154 5.18 -5.30 12.33
CA TRP A 154 5.45 -5.76 10.98
C TRP A 154 6.21 -7.10 10.95
N PRO A 155 7.34 -7.29 11.67
CA PRO A 155 8.00 -8.59 11.75
C PRO A 155 7.08 -9.73 12.21
N HIS A 156 6.30 -9.51 13.27
CA HIS A 156 5.39 -10.54 13.77
C HIS A 156 4.28 -10.87 12.78
N LEU A 157 3.82 -9.87 12.01
CA LEU A 157 2.86 -10.09 10.93
C LEU A 157 3.49 -10.94 9.82
N MET A 158 4.72 -10.64 9.40
CA MET A 158 5.43 -11.43 8.37
C MET A 158 5.61 -12.88 8.84
N ASP A 159 6.09 -13.10 10.07
CA ASP A 159 6.21 -14.43 10.66
C ASP A 159 4.87 -15.18 10.64
N SER A 160 3.79 -14.49 11.03
CA SER A 160 2.43 -15.05 11.06
C SER A 160 1.90 -15.35 9.66
N LEU A 161 2.36 -14.64 8.63
CA LEU A 161 2.06 -14.91 7.23
C LEU A 161 2.96 -16.00 6.64
N GLY A 162 4.04 -16.39 7.33
CA GLY A 162 5.01 -17.39 6.89
C GLY A 162 6.09 -16.80 5.98
N LEU A 163 6.54 -15.58 6.29
CA LEU A 163 7.57 -14.81 5.58
C LEU A 163 8.67 -14.34 6.52
#